data_AF-A0A372RC04-F1
#
_entry.id   AF-A0A372RC04-F1
#
_cell.length_a   1.000
_cell.length_b   1.000
_cell.length_c   1.000
_cell.angle_alpha   90.00
_cell.angle_beta   90.00
_cell.angle_gamma   90.00
#
_symmetry.space_group_name_H-M   'P 1'
#
loop_
_entity.id
_entity.type
_entity.pdbx_description
1 polymer ?
#
loop_
_entity_poly.entity_id
_entity_poly.type
_entity_poly.pdbx_seq_one_letter_code
_entity_poly.pdbx_strand_id
1 'polypeptide(L)' 'MGDKALCEMVGSCHKIEYLNISFCQGITDRSLIKVADSCQALQEFHFAYAHLISERFISHILNSCPNLRRFSISG' A
#
# COMPACT_ATOMS: atom_id res chain seq x y z
N MET A 1 -1.70 -4.76 -12.57
CA MET A 1 -0.62 -4.58 -11.58
C MET A 1 -0.64 -5.78 -10.63
N GLY A 2 0.52 -6.29 -10.21
CA GLY A 2 0.61 -7.38 -9.23
C GLY A 2 1.84 -7.26 -8.35
N ASP A 3 1.96 -8.13 -7.34
CA ASP A 3 2.98 -8.01 -6.27
C ASP A 3 4.41 -7.74 -6.77
N LYS A 4 4.85 -8.46 -7.82
CA LYS A 4 6.22 -8.30 -8.36
C LYS A 4 6.48 -6.88 -8.85
N ALA A 5 5.57 -6.33 -9.65
CA ALA A 5 5.69 -4.98 -10.19
C ALA A 5 5.66 -3.92 -9.09
N LEU A 6 4.80 -4.10 -8.08
CA LEU A 6 4.74 -3.17 -6.94
C LEU A 6 6.03 -3.21 -6.11
N CYS A 7 6.56 -4.39 -5.82
CA CYS A 7 7.82 -4.54 -5.09
C CYS A 7 9.02 -3.91 -5.83
N GLU A 8 9.10 -4.07 -7.15
CA GLU A 8 10.17 -3.47 -7.97
C GLU A 8 10.10 -1.93 -7.96
N MET A 9 8.90 -1.37 -8.06
CA MET A 9 8.67 0.07 -7.98
C MET A 9 9.10 0.64 -6.61
N VAL A 10 8.69 -0.02 -5.52
CA VAL A 10 8.97 0.41 -4.14
C VAL A 10 10.45 0.26 -3.78
N GLY A 11 11.11 -0.77 -4.31
CA GLY A 11 12.54 -1.00 -4.10
C GLY A 11 13.43 0.13 -4.64
N SER A 12 12.90 0.94 -5.56
CA SER A 12 13.62 2.07 -6.18
C SER A 12 13.08 3.44 -5.75
N CYS A 13 11.90 3.49 -5.13
CA CYS A 13 11.17 4.73 -4.83
C CYS A 13 10.72 4.80 -3.36
N HIS A 14 11.56 5.38 -2.50
CA HIS A 14 11.29 5.53 -1.06
C HIS A 14 10.48 6.78 -0.68
N LYS A 15 10.18 7.66 -1.65
CA LYS A 15 9.50 8.94 -1.45
C LYS A 15 8.06 8.95 -1.97
N ILE A 16 7.41 7.79 -2.02
CA ILE A 16 6.02 7.72 -2.45
C ILE A 16 5.16 8.36 -1.36
N GLU A 17 4.47 9.44 -1.73
CA GLU A 17 3.51 10.16 -0.86
C GLU A 17 2.06 9.75 -1.15
N TYR A 18 1.77 9.32 -2.38
CA TYR A 18 0.45 8.89 -2.84
C TYR A 18 0.55 7.53 -3.50
N LEU A 19 -0.27 6.57 -3.05
CA LEU A 19 -0.40 5.26 -3.68
C LEU A 19 -1.87 4.88 -3.83
N ASN A 20 -2.27 4.58 -5.06
CA ASN A 20 -3.60 4.06 -5.38
C ASN A 20 -3.46 2.73 -6.11
N ILE A 21 -4.04 1.68 -5.53
CA ILE A 21 -4.03 0.32 -6.07
C ILE A 21 -5.45 -0.19 -6.34
N SER A 22 -6.40 0.73 -6.52
CA SER A 22 -7.77 0.36 -6.86
C SER A 22 -7.82 -0.51 -8.11
N PHE A 23 -8.71 -1.50 -8.12
CA PHE A 23 -8.91 -2.49 -9.19
C PHE A 23 -7.69 -3.41 -9.45
N CYS A 24 -6.69 -3.40 -8.57
CA CYS A 24 -5.55 -4.30 -8.68
C CYS A 24 -5.83 -5.63 -7.97
N GLN A 25 -6.33 -6.61 -8.71
CA GLN A 25 -6.70 -7.93 -8.18
C GLN A 25 -5.50 -8.83 -7.81
N GLY A 26 -4.29 -8.50 -8.30
CA GLY A 26 -3.08 -9.29 -8.10
C GLY A 26 -2.15 -8.78 -6.99
N ILE A 27 -2.62 -7.84 -6.17
CA ILE A 27 -1.85 -7.26 -5.06
C ILE A 27 -2.30 -7.89 -3.75
N THR A 28 -1.34 -8.33 -2.94
CA THR A 28 -1.57 -8.95 -1.63
C THR A 28 -0.90 -8.15 -0.52
N ASP A 29 -1.22 -8.51 0.73
CA ASP A 29 -0.54 -8.00 1.92
C ASP A 29 1.00 -8.05 1.81
N ARG A 30 1.58 -9.04 1.10
CA ARG A 30 3.03 -9.21 1.01
C ARG A 30 3.73 -7.99 0.40
N SER A 31 3.25 -7.52 -0.75
CA SER A 31 3.86 -6.36 -1.43
C SER A 31 3.50 -5.06 -0.71
N LEU A 32 2.32 -5.00 -0.09
CA LEU A 32 1.85 -3.84 0.65
C LEU A 32 2.58 -3.63 1.98
N ILE A 33 2.95 -4.70 2.70
CA ILE A 33 3.86 -4.62 3.85
C ILE A 33 5.19 -4.02 3.41
N LYS A 34 5.71 -4.45 2.25
CA LYS A 34 6.96 -3.91 1.71
C LYS A 34 6.86 -2.42 1.37
N VAL A 35 5.71 -1.98 0.83
CA VAL A 35 5.39 -0.54 0.64
C VAL A 35 5.48 0.18 1.99
N ALA A 36 4.74 -0.29 2.99
CA ALA A 36 4.67 0.38 4.28
C ALA A 36 6.05 0.50 4.96
N ASP A 37 6.88 -0.54 4.83
CA ASP A 37 8.23 -0.56 5.40
C ASP A 37 9.21 0.37 4.65
N SER A 38 9.01 0.57 3.35
CA SER A 38 9.94 1.31 2.48
C SER A 38 9.53 2.76 2.21
N CYS A 39 8.25 3.09 2.39
CA CYS A 39 7.65 4.37 2.02
C CYS A 39 7.04 5.06 3.25
N GLN A 40 7.88 5.47 4.20
CA GLN A 40 7.46 6.18 5.42
C GLN A 40 6.94 7.61 5.14
N ALA A 41 7.19 8.13 3.94
CA ALA A 41 6.66 9.39 3.44
C ALA A 41 5.20 9.29 2.95
N LEU A 42 4.59 8.11 2.96
CA LEU A 42 3.25 7.90 2.45
C LEU A 42 2.23 8.72 3.24
N GLN A 43 1.46 9.54 2.52
CA GLN A 43 0.43 10.43 3.03
C GLN A 43 -0.97 9.97 2.64
N GLU A 44 -1.09 9.31 1.48
CA GLU A 44 -2.35 8.84 0.93
C GLU A 44 -2.25 7.41 0.42
N PHE A 45 -3.17 6.56 0.88
CA PHE A 45 -3.32 5.20 0.40
C PHE A 45 -4.78 4.89 0.07
N HIS A 46 -5.01 4.49 -1.18
CA HIS A 46 -6.34 4.19 -1.71
C HIS A 46 -6.40 2.78 -2.27
N PHE A 47 -7.42 2.04 -1.87
CA PHE A 47 -7.73 0.73 -2.44
C PHE A 47 -9.24 0.53 -2.54
N ALA A 48 -9.67 0.22 -3.76
CA ALA A 48 -11.04 -0.21 -4.07
C ALA A 48 -10.98 -1.49 -4.89
N TYR A 49 -11.92 -2.42 -4.69
CA TYR A 49 -11.95 -3.70 -5.42
C TYR A 49 -10.62 -4.49 -5.34
N ALA A 50 -9.89 -4.35 -4.23
CA ALA A 50 -8.67 -5.08 -3.94
C ALA A 50 -8.98 -6.14 -2.86
N HIS A 51 -9.37 -7.34 -3.32
CA HIS A 51 -9.97 -8.37 -2.46
C HIS A 51 -8.98 -9.14 -1.56
N LEU A 52 -7.67 -8.91 -1.71
CA LEU A 52 -6.61 -9.65 -1.02
C LEU A 52 -5.91 -8.83 0.06
N ILE A 53 -6.57 -7.78 0.54
CA ILE A 53 -6.08 -6.88 1.59
C ILE A 53 -6.75 -7.24 2.91
N SER A 54 -5.96 -7.62 3.92
CA SER A 54 -6.48 -8.02 5.23
C SER A 54 -6.34 -6.93 6.29
N GLU A 55 -7.09 -7.07 7.39
CA GLU A 55 -6.95 -6.21 8.58
C GLU A 55 -5.53 -6.20 9.17
N ARG A 56 -4.76 -7.27 8.96
CA ARG A 56 -3.35 -7.33 9.39
C ARG A 56 -2.52 -6.30 8.65
N PHE A 57 -2.70 -6.19 7.33
CA PHE A 57 -2.03 -5.14 6.57
C PHE A 57 -2.52 -3.74 6.98
N ILE A 58 -3.84 -3.56 7.17
CA ILE A 58 -4.40 -2.26 7.60
C ILE A 58 -3.75 -1.82 8.91
N SER A 59 -3.63 -2.72 9.88
CA SER A 59 -2.94 -2.44 11.14
C SER A 59 -1.47 -2.12 10.91
N HIS A 60 -0.78 -2.84 10.03
CA HIS A 60 0.64 -2.62 9.73
C HIS A 60 0.89 -1.24 9.11
N ILE A 61 0.16 -0.85 8.07
CA ILE A 61 0.37 0.43 7.38
C ILE A 61 0.09 1.63 8.29
N LEU A 62 -0.91 1.54 9.17
CA LEU A 62 -1.21 2.59 10.15
C LEU A 62 -0.07 2.79 11.17
N ASN A 63 0.71 1.75 11.47
CA ASN A 63 1.85 1.83 12.38
C ASN A 63 3.16 2.19 11.68
N SER A 64 3.34 1.80 10.42
CA SER A 64 4.59 1.99 9.68
C SER A 64 4.67 3.33 8.92
N CYS A 65 3.53 3.96 8.60
CA CYS A 65 3.47 5.21 7.84
C CYS A 65 2.95 6.37 8.72
N PRO A 66 3.82 7.06 9.49
CA PRO A 66 3.39 8.09 10.45
C PRO A 66 2.81 9.35 9.80
N ASN A 67 3.08 9.56 8.50
CA ASN A 67 2.58 10.70 7.74
C ASN A 67 1.24 10.43 7.04
N LEU A 68 0.67 9.23 7.20
CA LEU A 68 -0.55 8.83 6.53
C LEU A 68 -1.73 9.64 7.06
N ARG A 69 -2.35 10.41 6.18
CA ARG A 69 -3.47 11.32 6.49
C ARG A 69 -4.77 10.91 5.81
N ARG A 70 -4.68 10.23 4.65
CA ARG A 70 -5.84 9.76 3.90
C ARG A 70 -5.70 8.28 3.62
N PHE A 71 -6.65 7.52 4.15
CA PHE A 71 -6.74 6.08 3.98
C PHE A 71 -8.18 5.77 3.60
N SER A 72 -8.41 5.31 2.37
CA SER A 72 -9.76 5.06 1.86
C SER A 72 -9.92 3.62 1.41
N ILE A 73 -10.93 2.98 2.01
CA ILE A 73 -11.44 1.66 1.65
C ILE A 73 -12.75 1.89 0.91
N SER A 74 -12.84 1.43 -0.34
CA SER A 74 -14.11 1.42 -1.07
C SER A 74 -14.43 -0.01 -1.53
N GLY A 75 -15.68 -0.42 -1.31
CA GLY A 75 -16.17 -1.78 -1.63
C GLY A 75 -16.19 -2.08 -3.12
#